data_AF-A0A0U3CT66-F1
#
_entry.id   AF-A0A0U3CT66-F1
#
_cell.length_a   1.000
_cell.length_b   1.000
_cell.length_c   1.000
_cell.angle_alpha   90.00
_cell.angle_beta   90.00
_cell.angle_gamma   90.00
#
_symmetry.space_group_name_H-M   'P 1'
#
loop_
_entity.id
_entity.type
_entity.pdbx_description
1 polymer ?
#
loop_
_entity_poly.entity_id
_entity_poly.type
_entity_poly.pdbx_seq_one_letter_code
_entity_poly.pdbx_strand_id
1 'polypeptide(L)'
;MNEIRKAGLKQLVTAGVIAVLIEALMLWLKDHGRSIVGIGWAIPAAFALTGLIQLVSGVPFLELSARWDSLKGWQRGILGTLIVIVAVALMMLGFIGFSTLFLS
;
A
#
# COMPACT_ATOMS: atom_id res chain seq x y z
N MET A 1 17.69 10.11 -10.65
CA MET A 1 16.54 9.19 -10.37
C MET A 1 15.84 8.88 -11.70
N ASN A 2 15.67 7.60 -12.05
CA ASN A 2 14.99 7.15 -13.28
C ASN A 2 13.53 7.66 -13.32
N GLU A 3 12.98 7.89 -14.52
CA GLU A 3 11.59 8.31 -14.75
C GLU A 3 10.57 7.38 -14.08
N ILE A 4 10.83 6.06 -14.04
CA ILE A 4 9.96 5.10 -13.34
C ILE A 4 9.93 5.37 -11.83
N ARG A 5 11.09 5.66 -11.23
CA ARG A 5 11.18 5.97 -9.80
C ARG A 5 10.51 7.31 -9.47
N LYS A 6 10.61 8.30 -10.37
CA LYS A 6 9.86 9.57 -10.26
C LYS A 6 8.35 9.35 -10.36
N ALA A 7 7.89 8.49 -11.29
CA ALA A 7 6.49 8.14 -11.42
C ALA A 7 5.96 7.42 -10.18
N GLY A 8 6.74 6.47 -9.62
CA GLY A 8 6.43 5.80 -8.37
C GLY A 8 6.32 6.78 -7.18
N LEU A 9 7.26 7.73 -7.07
CA LEU A 9 7.19 8.79 -6.06
C LEU A 9 5.95 9.67 -6.23
N LYS A 10 5.62 10.08 -7.46
CA LYS A 10 4.40 10.86 -7.74
C LYS A 10 3.15 10.08 -7.33
N GLN A 11 3.07 8.79 -7.64
CA GLN A 11 1.94 7.94 -7.21
C GLN A 11 1.84 7.84 -5.70
N LEU A 12 2.95 7.69 -4.98
CA LEU A 12 2.98 7.70 -3.51
C LEU A 12 2.45 9.04 -2.95
N VAL A 13 2.90 10.16 -3.49
CA VAL A 13 2.43 11.49 -3.07
C VAL A 13 0.93 11.64 -3.36
N THR A 14 0.49 11.29 -4.56
CA THR A 14 -0.94 11.34 -4.93
C THR A 14 -1.78 10.45 -4.03
N ALA A 15 -1.32 9.23 -3.73
CA ALA A 15 -2.00 8.32 -2.81
C ALA A 15 -2.11 8.94 -1.40
N GLY A 16 -1.04 9.56 -0.92
CA GLY A 16 -1.03 10.28 0.36
C GLY A 16 -2.02 11.45 0.39
N VAL A 17 -2.09 12.24 -0.68
CA VAL A 17 -3.07 13.34 -0.79
C VAL A 17 -4.50 12.80 -0.77
N ILE A 18 -4.79 11.75 -1.56
CA ILE A 18 -6.14 11.14 -1.58
C ILE A 18 -6.49 10.56 -0.20
N ALA A 19 -5.55 9.90 0.46
CA ALA A 19 -5.71 9.39 1.83
C ALA A 19 -6.10 10.50 2.81
N VAL A 20 -5.39 11.64 2.79
CA VAL A 20 -5.70 12.78 3.66
C VAL A 20 -7.08 13.36 3.35
N LEU A 21 -7.47 13.45 2.07
CA LEU A 21 -8.80 13.93 1.68
C LEU A 21 -9.92 12.99 2.14
N ILE A 22 -9.71 11.67 2.04
CA ILE A 22 -10.68 10.67 2.53
C ILE A 22 -10.82 10.78 4.04
N GLU A 23 -9.73 10.88 4.79
CA GLU A 23 -9.77 11.05 6.24
C GLU A 23 -10.49 12.36 6.63
N ALA A 24 -10.16 13.47 5.98
CA ALA A 24 -10.82 14.75 6.22
C ALA A 24 -12.34 14.67 5.97
N LEU A 25 -12.76 13.99 4.89
CA LEU A 25 -14.18 13.75 4.61
C LEU A 25 -14.83 12.85 5.67
N MET A 26 -14.14 11.79 6.11
CA MET A 26 -14.65 10.90 7.15
C MET A 26 -14.85 11.62 8.48
N LEU A 27 -13.89 12.46 8.89
CA LEU A 27 -14.00 13.30 10.08
C LEU A 27 -15.17 14.29 9.95
N TRP A 28 -15.30 14.96 8.82
CA TRP A 28 -16.41 15.88 8.58
C TRP A 28 -17.77 15.17 8.65
N LEU A 29 -17.90 13.97 8.06
CA LEU A 29 -19.13 13.19 8.13
C LEU A 29 -19.47 12.79 9.57
N LYS A 30 -18.46 12.38 10.33
CA LYS A 30 -18.61 12.00 11.74
C LYS A 30 -19.16 13.16 12.58
N ASP A 31 -18.66 14.36 12.35
CA ASP A 31 -19.14 15.58 13.03
C ASP A 31 -20.61 15.91 12.69
N HIS A 32 -21.09 15.45 11.51
CA HIS A 32 -22.47 15.59 11.07
C HIS A 32 -23.34 14.36 11.39
N GLY A 33 -22.91 13.50 12.32
CA GLY A 33 -23.65 12.34 12.79
C GLY A 33 -23.76 11.20 11.76
N ARG A 34 -22.95 11.22 10.70
CA ARG A 34 -22.88 10.17 9.68
C ARG A 34 -21.58 9.41 9.80
N SER A 35 -21.64 8.08 9.79
CA SER A 35 -20.44 7.25 9.73
C SER A 35 -20.49 6.40 8.46
N ILE A 36 -19.41 6.45 7.69
CA ILE A 36 -19.21 5.54 6.56
C ILE A 36 -18.15 4.54 6.99
N VAL A 37 -18.58 3.32 7.28
CA VAL A 37 -17.70 2.17 7.51
C VAL A 37 -17.49 1.50 6.16
N GLY A 38 -16.24 1.41 5.69
CA GLY A 38 -15.98 0.77 4.41
C GLY A 38 -14.52 0.72 3.99
N ILE A 39 -14.29 0.01 2.90
CA ILE A 39 -12.99 -0.21 2.26
C ILE A 39 -12.43 1.02 1.51
N GLY A 40 -12.87 2.24 1.85
CA GLY A 40 -12.44 3.48 1.17
C GLY A 40 -10.92 3.65 1.14
N TRP A 41 -10.25 3.12 2.16
CA TRP A 41 -8.79 3.08 2.29
C TRP A 41 -8.08 2.12 1.33
N ALA A 42 -8.78 1.15 0.76
CA ALA A 42 -8.17 0.16 -0.14
C ALA A 42 -7.61 0.80 -1.42
N ILE A 43 -8.30 1.83 -1.95
CA ILE A 43 -7.88 2.49 -3.19
C ILE A 43 -6.58 3.30 -3.00
N PRO A 44 -6.48 4.23 -2.02
CA PRO A 44 -5.22 4.92 -1.74
C PRO A 44 -4.10 3.94 -1.36
N ALA A 45 -4.41 2.90 -0.58
CA ALA A 45 -3.41 1.90 -0.19
C ALA A 45 -2.86 1.14 -1.41
N ALA A 46 -3.71 0.71 -2.35
CA ALA A 46 -3.27 0.06 -3.58
C ALA A 46 -2.41 0.99 -4.44
N PHE A 47 -2.79 2.26 -4.58
CA PHE A 47 -1.98 3.26 -5.29
C PHE A 47 -0.64 3.51 -4.59
N ALA A 48 -0.60 3.58 -3.27
CA ALA A 48 0.63 3.74 -2.51
C ALA A 48 1.57 2.53 -2.70
N LEU A 49 1.04 1.30 -2.63
CA LEU A 49 1.82 0.08 -2.82
C LEU A 49 2.40 -0.02 -4.23
N THR A 50 1.62 0.28 -5.27
CA THR A 50 2.12 0.27 -6.65
C THR A 50 3.19 1.35 -6.88
N GLY A 51 3.02 2.54 -6.29
CA GLY A 51 4.02 3.61 -6.30
C GLY A 51 5.31 3.21 -5.57
N LEU A 52 5.20 2.57 -4.40
CA LEU A 52 6.34 2.09 -3.61
C LEU A 52 7.13 1.02 -4.36
N ILE A 53 6.45 0.06 -4.97
CA ILE A 53 7.08 -0.99 -5.77
C ILE A 53 7.91 -0.37 -6.90
N GLN A 54 7.36 0.60 -7.63
CA GLN A 54 8.07 1.29 -8.71
C GLN A 54 9.22 2.16 -8.20
N LEU A 55 9.05 2.81 -7.05
CA LEU A 55 10.07 3.63 -6.42
C LEU A 55 11.29 2.80 -6.00
N VAL A 56 11.06 1.63 -5.40
CA VAL A 56 12.12 0.74 -4.89
C VAL A 56 12.76 -0.08 -6.01
N SER A 57 11.94 -0.75 -6.83
CA SER A 57 12.44 -1.64 -7.89
C SER A 57 13.00 -0.89 -9.10
N GLY A 58 12.46 0.30 -9.40
CA GLY A 58 12.73 0.99 -10.67
C GLY A 58 12.15 0.29 -11.89
N VAL A 59 11.22 -0.66 -11.71
CA VAL A 59 10.51 -1.40 -12.76
C VAL A 59 9.04 -0.98 -12.77
N PRO A 60 8.39 -0.77 -13.93
CA PRO A 60 6.98 -0.41 -14.00
C PRO A 60 6.10 -1.51 -13.39
N PHE A 61 5.02 -1.13 -12.68
CA PHE A 61 4.15 -2.12 -12.03
C PHE A 61 3.54 -3.12 -13.03
N LEU A 62 3.12 -2.65 -14.21
CA LEU A 62 2.58 -3.53 -15.27
C LEU A 62 3.58 -4.58 -15.73
N GLU A 63 4.87 -4.24 -15.80
CA GLU A 63 5.90 -5.19 -16.18
C GLU A 63 6.12 -6.24 -15.07
N LEU A 64 6.12 -5.81 -13.81
CA LEU A 64 6.15 -6.71 -12.66
C LEU A 64 4.94 -7.66 -12.63
N SER A 65 3.74 -7.14 -12.94
CA SER A 65 2.53 -7.96 -13.06
C SER A 65 2.66 -8.99 -14.18
N ALA A 66 3.13 -8.58 -15.36
CA ALA A 66 3.32 -9.50 -16.49
C ALA A 66 4.35 -10.60 -16.16
N ARG A 67 5.44 -10.25 -15.47
CA ARG A 67 6.43 -11.24 -15.01
C ARG A 67 5.82 -12.19 -13.98
N TRP A 68 5.04 -11.69 -13.03
CA TRP A 68 4.30 -12.52 -12.08
C TRP A 68 3.35 -13.49 -12.76
N ASP A 69 2.59 -13.02 -13.76
CA ASP A 69 1.63 -13.84 -14.50
C ASP A 69 2.31 -14.89 -15.38
N SER A 70 3.54 -14.63 -15.84
CA SER A 70 4.34 -15.58 -16.62
C SER A 70 4.90 -16.76 -15.81
N LEU A 71 4.85 -16.70 -14.48
CA LEU A 71 5.31 -17.76 -13.60
C LEU A 71 4.39 -18.98 -13.64
N LYS A 72 4.96 -20.17 -13.43
CA LYS A 72 4.17 -21.41 -13.25
C LYS A 72 3.29 -21.27 -12.00
N GLY A 73 2.10 -21.89 -12.02
CA GLY A 73 1.13 -21.78 -10.92
C GLY A 73 1.70 -22.11 -9.53
N TRP A 74 2.58 -23.12 -9.45
CA TRP A 74 3.26 -23.48 -8.19
C TRP A 74 4.26 -22.42 -7.72
N GLN A 75 4.98 -21.77 -8.64
CA GLN A 75 5.93 -20.69 -8.30
C GLN A 75 5.19 -19.49 -7.75
N ARG A 76 4.06 -19.13 -8.37
CA ARG A 76 3.16 -18.08 -7.86
C ARG A 76 2.62 -18.43 -6.48
N GLY A 77 2.24 -19.69 -6.25
CA GLY A 77 1.77 -20.16 -4.96
C GLY A 77 2.81 -19.96 -3.86
N ILE A 78 4.04 -20.43 -4.09
CA ILE A 78 5.14 -20.31 -3.12
C ILE A 78 5.51 -18.85 -2.88
N LEU A 79 5.75 -18.07 -3.95
CA LEU A 79 6.12 -16.67 -3.82
C LEU A 79 5.00 -15.84 -3.18
N GLY A 80 3.75 -16.11 -3.51
CA GLY A 80 2.59 -15.41 -2.94
C GLY A 80 2.48 -15.69 -1.45
N THR A 81 2.64 -16.95 -1.05
CA THR A 81 2.62 -17.35 0.35
C THR A 81 3.76 -16.68 1.13
N LEU A 82 4.97 -16.65 0.54
CA LEU A 82 6.12 -15.97 1.14
C LEU A 82 5.88 -14.47 1.32
N ILE A 83 5.31 -13.79 0.31
CA ILE A 83 4.95 -12.38 0.39
C ILE A 83 3.96 -12.13 1.54
N VAL A 84 2.94 -12.98 1.68
CA VAL A 84 1.96 -12.87 2.78
C VAL A 84 2.62 -13.04 4.14
N ILE A 85 3.47 -14.06 4.31
CA ILE A 85 4.17 -14.31 5.58
C ILE A 85 5.04 -13.10 5.95
N VAL A 86 5.82 -12.59 5.00
CA VAL A 86 6.68 -11.41 5.22
C VAL A 86 5.84 -10.18 5.54
N ALA A 87 4.74 -9.94 4.81
CA ALA A 87 3.86 -8.81 5.05
C ALA A 87 3.24 -8.86 6.46
N VAL A 88 2.73 -10.03 6.88
CA VAL A 88 2.17 -10.22 8.23
C VAL A 88 3.23 -9.99 9.30
N ALA A 89 4.44 -10.54 9.13
CA ALA A 89 5.53 -10.33 10.07
C ALA A 89 5.90 -8.84 10.20
N LEU A 90 6.01 -8.12 9.08
CA LEU A 90 6.28 -6.68 9.09
C LEU A 90 5.15 -5.88 9.74
N MET A 91 3.88 -6.25 9.51
CA MET A 91 2.74 -5.60 10.17
C MET A 91 2.77 -5.80 11.69
N MET A 92 3.08 -7.02 12.16
CA MET A 92 3.21 -7.31 13.59
C MET A 92 4.35 -6.52 14.23
N LEU A 93 5.53 -6.51 13.59
CA LEU A 93 6.69 -5.74 14.06
C LEU A 93 6.38 -4.24 14.09
N GLY A 94 5.71 -3.72 13.06
CA GLY A 94 5.27 -2.33 13.02
C GLY A 94 4.29 -1.99 14.14
N PHE A 95 3.32 -2.86 14.41
CA PHE A 95 2.35 -2.66 15.49
C PHE A 95 3.02 -2.68 16.88
N ILE A 96 3.90 -3.65 17.13
CA ILE A 96 4.65 -3.73 18.41
C ILE A 96 5.57 -2.53 18.56
N GLY A 97 6.31 -2.16 17.52
CA GLY A 97 7.16 -0.98 17.53
C GLY A 97 6.36 0.29 17.83
N PHE A 98 5.24 0.49 17.15
CA PHE A 98 4.36 1.63 17.38
C PHE A 98 3.83 1.67 18.83
N SER A 99 3.34 0.54 19.35
CA SER A 99 2.80 0.51 20.72
C SER A 99 3.88 0.81 21.76
N THR A 100 5.08 0.25 21.60
CA THR A 100 6.20 0.51 22.52
C THR A 100 6.79 1.91 22.44
N LEU A 101 6.59 2.64 21.34
CA LEU A 101 7.17 3.98 21.16
C LEU A 101 6.17 5.11 21.45
N PHE A 102 4.87 4.86 21.26
CA PHE A 102 3.84 5.90 21.32
C PHE A 102 2.74 5.65 22.36
N LEU A 103 2.64 4.44 22.93
CA LEU A 103 1.58 4.08 23.89
C LEU A 103 2.10 3.64 25.27
N SER A 104 3.42 3.65 25.49
CA SER A 104 4.07 3.43 26.79
C SER A 104 4.50 4.74 27.43
#